data_AF-A0A453P0T0-F1
#
_entry.id   AF-A0A453P0T0-F1
#
_cell.length_a   1.000
_cell.length_b   1.000
_cell.length_c   1.000
_cell.angle_alpha   90.00
_cell.angle_beta   90.00
_cell.angle_gamma   90.00
#
_symmetry.space_group_name_H-M   'P 1'
#
loop_
_entity.id
_entity.type
_entity.pdbx_description
1 polymer ?
#
loop_
_entity_poly.entity_id
_entity_poly.type
_entity_poly.pdbx_seq_one_letter_code
_entity_poly.pdbx_strand_id
1 'polypeptide(L)' 'SDRLNTRNMLKRRHYNIGDNLDCLLCGQHVEETVEHLFFHCDFSKACWDTLHISWPPHGNRLELLKQMRDLHPR' A
#
# COMPACT_ATOMS: atom_id res chain seq x y z
N SER A 1 -2.97 -4.58 -19.74
CA SER A 1 -3.59 -3.44 -19.04
C SER A 1 -3.25 -3.64 -17.58
N ASP A 2 -2.05 -3.22 -17.17
CA ASP A 2 -1.38 -3.80 -15.99
C ASP A 2 -1.25 -2.79 -14.84
N ARG A 3 -1.87 -1.62 -15.00
CA ARG A 3 -1.82 -0.53 -14.03
C ARG A 3 -3.15 -0.45 -13.31
N LEU A 4 -3.16 -0.80 -12.02
CA LEU A 4 -4.28 -0.54 -11.14
C LEU A 4 -4.15 0.86 -10.52
N ASN A 5 -5.23 1.61 -10.59
CA ASN A 5 -5.33 2.95 -10.02
C ASN A 5 -5.80 2.87 -8.57
N THR A 6 -5.16 3.59 -7.65
CA THR A 6 -5.65 3.67 -6.27
C THR A 6 -6.87 4.56 -6.16
N ARG A 7 -7.71 4.32 -5.16
CA ARG A 7 -8.88 5.15 -4.87
C ARG A 7 -8.51 6.61 -4.61
N ASN A 8 -7.42 6.88 -3.88
CA ASN A 8 -6.93 8.27 -3.69
C ASN A 8 -6.64 8.96 -5.04
N MET A 9 -6.07 8.24 -6.01
CA MET A 9 -5.78 8.78 -7.33
C MET A 9 -7.08 9.10 -8.08
N LEU A 10 -8.07 8.19 -8.05
CA LEU A 10 -9.39 8.40 -8.66
C LEU A 10 -10.11 9.61 -8.04
N LYS A 11 -10.08 9.73 -6.70
CA LYS A 11 -10.65 10.85 -5.94
C LYS A 11 -10.06 12.20 -6.37
N ARG A 12 -8.72 12.29 -6.48
CA ARG A 12 -8.03 13.52 -6.93
C ARG A 12 -8.36 13.93 -8.37
N ARG A 13 -8.84 12.99 -9.18
CA ARG A 13 -9.30 13.24 -10.54
C ARG A 13 -10.81 13.43 -10.65
N HIS A 14 -11.51 13.59 -9.52
CA HIS A 14 -12.95 13.82 -9.45
C HIS A 14 -13.80 12.69 -10.05
N TYR A 15 -13.31 11.45 -10.04
CA TYR A 15 -14.15 10.29 -10.37
C TYR A 15 -15.09 9.98 -9.21
N ASN A 16 -16.30 9.50 -9.53
CA ASN A 16 -17.18 8.89 -8.54
C ASN A 16 -16.60 7.54 -8.12
N ILE A 17 -16.23 7.41 -6.85
CA ILE A 17 -15.61 6.22 -6.25
C ILE A 17 -16.58 5.44 -5.34
N GLY A 18 -17.86 5.81 -5.33
CA GLY A 18 -18.88 5.24 -4.45
C GLY A 18 -18.76 5.68 -3.00
N ASP A 19 -19.68 5.16 -2.17
CA ASP A 19 -19.82 5.54 -0.75
C ASP A 19 -19.07 4.59 0.19
N ASN A 20 -18.86 3.34 -0.23
CA ASN A 20 -18.02 2.41 0.53
C ASN A 20 -16.54 2.67 0.22
N LEU A 21 -15.85 3.28 1.18
CA LEU A 21 -14.44 3.64 1.06
C LEU A 21 -13.49 2.64 1.73
N ASP A 22 -14.00 1.49 2.16
CA ASP A 22 -13.19 0.46 2.78
C ASP A 22 -12.15 -0.08 1.80
N CYS A 23 -10.97 -0.41 2.31
CA CYS A 23 -9.94 -1.07 1.53
C CYS A 23 -10.42 -2.47 1.13
N LEU A 24 -10.37 -2.80 -0.16
CA LEU A 24 -10.84 -4.10 -0.66
C LEU A 24 -10.04 -5.28 -0.09
N LEU A 25 -8.78 -5.05 0.27
CA LEU A 25 -7.87 -6.10 0.72
C LEU A 25 -8.02 -6.43 2.21
N CYS A 26 -8.19 -5.43 3.08
CA CYS A 26 -8.29 -5.64 4.53
C CYS A 26 -9.64 -5.25 5.16
N GLY A 27 -10.56 -4.69 4.38
CA GLY A 27 -11.86 -4.25 4.88
C GLY A 27 -11.82 -3.06 5.84
N GLN A 28 -10.66 -2.43 6.05
CA GLN A 28 -10.53 -1.29 6.95
C GLN A 28 -10.97 0.01 6.26
N HIS A 29 -11.62 0.89 7.02
CA HIS A 29 -12.00 2.22 6.56
C HIS A 29 -10.80 3.18 6.60
N VAL A 30 -9.88 3.02 5.66
CA VAL A 30 -8.63 3.77 5.55
C VAL A 30 -8.40 4.20 4.10
N GLU A 31 -7.71 5.33 3.93
CA GLU A 31 -7.41 5.81 2.59
C GLU A 31 -6.52 4.83 1.81
N GLU A 32 -7.02 4.41 0.65
CA GLU A 32 -6.27 3.54 -0.24
C GLU A 32 -5.21 4.34 -1.02
N THR A 33 -3.96 4.22 -0.57
CA THR A 33 -2.75 4.73 -1.22
C THR A 33 -1.85 3.58 -1.67
N VAL A 34 -0.78 3.87 -2.42
CA VAL A 34 0.22 2.85 -2.79
C VAL A 34 0.91 2.32 -1.52
N GLU A 35 1.20 3.22 -0.58
CA GLU A 35 1.78 2.90 0.72
C GLU A 35 0.88 1.94 1.52
N HIS A 36 -0.44 2.23 1.58
CA HIS A 36 -1.40 1.33 2.20
C HIS A 36 -1.42 -0.02 1.49
N LEU A 37 -1.70 -0.05 0.18
CA LEU A 37 -1.91 -1.30 -0.57
C LEU A 37 -0.72 -2.25 -0.52
N PHE A 38 0.52 -1.76 -0.52
CA PHE A 38 1.69 -2.64 -0.64
C PHE A 38 2.47 -2.82 0.67
N PHE A 39 2.40 -1.89 1.62
CA PHE A 39 3.28 -1.91 2.79
C PHE A 39 2.53 -1.96 4.12
N HIS A 40 1.37 -1.32 4.22
CA HIS A 40 0.69 -1.13 5.51
C HIS A 40 -0.65 -1.85 5.66
N CYS A 41 -1.27 -2.29 4.57
CA CYS A 41 -2.49 -3.09 4.56
C CYS A 41 -2.25 -4.43 5.27
N ASP A 42 -3.17 -4.85 6.13
CA ASP A 42 -3.03 -6.08 6.91
C ASP A 42 -2.92 -7.33 6.03
N PHE A 43 -3.63 -7.33 4.90
CA PHE A 43 -3.46 -8.36 3.88
C PHE A 43 -2.03 -8.41 3.35
N SER A 44 -1.48 -7.25 2.96
CA SER A 44 -0.14 -7.16 2.38
C SER A 44 0.95 -7.43 3.41
N LYS A 45 0.76 -7.03 4.67
CA LYS A 45 1.64 -7.43 5.78
C LYS A 45 1.66 -8.95 5.92
N ALA A 46 0.50 -9.61 5.95
CA ALA A 46 0.43 -11.06 6.00
C ALA A 46 1.14 -11.72 4.81
N CYS A 47 1.06 -11.14 3.61
CA CYS A 47 1.85 -11.61 2.46
C CYS A 47 3.36 -11.47 2.68
N TRP A 48 3.84 -10.33 3.15
CA TRP A 48 5.27 -10.10 3.42
C TRP A 48 5.80 -10.94 4.58
N ASP A 49 4.96 -11.21 5.59
CA ASP A 49 5.31 -12.06 6.73
C ASP A 49 5.66 -13.48 6.28
N THR A 50 5.05 -13.99 5.20
CA THR A 50 5.42 -15.30 4.61
C THR A 50 6.86 -15.35 4.09
N LEU A 51 7.44 -14.19 3.78
CA LEU A 51 8.82 -14.02 3.33
C LEU A 51 9.75 -13.52 4.46
N HIS A 52 9.23 -13.41 5.68
CA HIS A 52 9.92 -12.82 6.83
C HIS A 52 10.38 -11.37 6.57
N ILE A 53 9.60 -10.60 5.81
CA ILE A 53 9.87 -9.19 5.52
C ILE A 53 8.92 -8.32 6.36
N SER A 54 9.50 -7.42 7.16
CA SER A 54 8.75 -6.42 7.92
C SER A 54 9.10 -5.02 7.41
N TRP A 55 8.07 -4.22 7.11
CA TRP A 55 8.25 -2.83 6.71
C TRP A 55 8.06 -1.88 7.90
N PRO A 56 8.81 -0.77 7.98
CA PRO A 56 8.55 0.30 8.94
C PRO A 56 7.10 0.81 8.89
N PRO A 57 6.54 1.31 10.01
CA PRO A 57 5.14 1.74 10.07
C PRO A 57 4.86 3.03 9.28
N HIS A 58 5.90 3.78 8.92
CA HIS A 58 5.81 5.07 8.25
C HIS A 58 6.92 5.20 7.19
N GLY A 59 6.63 6.00 6.16
CA GLY A 59 7.54 6.29 5.07
C GLY A 59 6.81 6.23 3.73
N ASN A 60 7.22 7.05 2.77
CA ASN A 60 6.72 6.89 1.41
C ASN A 60 7.43 5.70 0.73
N ARG A 61 6.85 5.17 -0.36
CA ARG A 61 7.41 3.99 -1.03
C ARG A 61 8.89 4.09 -1.40
N LEU A 62 9.41 5.28 -1.73
CA LEU A 62 10.81 5.44 -2.13
C LEU A 62 11.74 5.31 -0.93
N GLU A 63 11.32 5.85 0.23
CA GLU A 63 12.06 5.72 1.49
C GLU A 63 12.12 4.26 1.94
N LEU A 64 10.97 3.57 1.92
CA LEU A 64 10.86 2.17 2.33
C LEU A 64 11.75 1.27 1.45
N LEU A 65 11.64 1.40 0.12
CA LEU A 65 12.46 0.62 -0.82
C LEU A 65 13.95 0.93 -0.69
N LYS A 66 14.30 2.19 -0.47
CA LYS A 66 15.69 2.60 -0.23
C LYS A 66 16.24 1.93 1.04
N GLN A 67 15.50 1.99 2.14
CA GLN A 67 15.91 1.37 3.41
C GLN A 67 16.11 -0.14 3.25
N MET A 68 15.17 -0.86 2.62
CA MET A 68 15.30 -2.29 2.39
C MET A 68 16.54 -2.65 1.55
N ARG A 69 16.82 -1.87 0.52
CA ARG A 69 18.03 -2.03 -0.30
C ARG A 69 19.30 -1.78 0.51
N ASP A 70 19.30 -0.74 1.34
CA ASP A 70 20.46 -0.37 2.14
C ASP A 70 20.72 -1.41 3.27
N LEU A 71 19.68 -2.12 3.75
CA LEU A 71 19.80 -3.25 4.69
C LEU A 71 20.31 -4.55 4.03
N HIS A 72 20.11 -4.70 2.72
CA HIS A 72 20.51 -5.88 1.96
C HIS A 72 21.39 -5.49 0.75
N PRO A 73 22.61 -4.99 0.99
CA PRO A 73 23.55 -4.69 -0.09
C PRO A 73 23.87 -5.97 -0.86
N ARG A 74 23.92 -5.84 -2.20
CA ARG A 74 24.29 -6.93 -3.11
C ARG A 74 25.77 -7.24 -3.07
#